data_AF-A0A4Y8D790-F1
#
_entry.id   AF-A0A4Y8D790-F1
#
_cell.length_a   1.000
_cell.length_b   1.000
_cell.length_c   1.000
_cell.angle_alpha   90.00
_cell.angle_beta   90.00
_cell.angle_gamma   90.00
#
_symmetry.space_group_name_H-M   'P 1'
#
loop_
_entity.id
_entity.type
_entity.pdbx_description
1 polymer ?
#
loop_
_entity_poly.entity_id
_entity_poly.type
_entity_poly.pdbx_seq_one_letter_code
_entity_poly.pdbx_strand_id
1 'polypeptide(L)'
;MLWLLFTTFWFILPVSWSVRNSYRLYLNYVQAKKTGVPLVILPISPQNPMWMLLADIIVPVFQRFIIAQHWPLIRYGRRSWEFKDKARVHLELGEIFMMVTPDKNVLYICDAETLMEIIQRRNEFKRPREVLEMLNVFGPNISNVADEDWPRHKKATGPPFSNE
;
A
#
# COMPACT_ATOMS: atom_id res chain seq x y z
N MET A 1 41.63 -2.88 -11.23
CA MET A 1 40.59 -3.88 -11.60
C MET A 1 39.42 -3.91 -10.61
N LEU A 2 39.67 -4.05 -9.30
CA LEU A 2 38.61 -4.04 -8.26
C LEU A 2 37.73 -2.77 -8.25
N TRP A 3 38.31 -1.59 -8.49
CA TRP A 3 37.57 -0.31 -8.50
C TRP A 3 36.57 -0.17 -9.68
N LEU A 4 36.89 -0.75 -10.84
CA LEU A 4 36.00 -0.77 -12.00
C LEU A 4 34.83 -1.74 -11.78
N LEU A 5 35.08 -2.88 -11.14
CA LEU A 5 34.03 -3.84 -10.80
C LEU A 5 33.06 -3.27 -9.75
N PHE A 6 33.58 -2.57 -8.73
CA PHE A 6 32.77 -1.89 -7.72
C PHE A 6 31.89 -0.79 -8.32
N THR A 7 32.43 0.03 -9.22
CA THR A 7 31.66 1.09 -9.88
C THR A 7 30.60 0.53 -10.81
N THR A 8 30.91 -0.51 -11.61
CA THR A 8 29.90 -1.15 -12.48
C THR A 8 28.77 -1.80 -11.70
N PHE A 9 29.07 -2.46 -10.58
CA PHE A 9 28.07 -3.11 -9.73
C PHE A 9 27.08 -2.10 -9.11
N TRP A 10 27.60 -0.93 -8.72
CA TRP A 10 26.80 0.18 -8.19
C TRP A 10 25.83 0.79 -9.21
N PHE A 11 26.09 0.68 -10.51
CA PHE A 11 25.16 1.15 -11.56
C PHE A 11 24.18 0.05 -12.01
N ILE A 12 24.62 -1.20 -12.08
CA ILE A 12 23.79 -2.32 -12.56
C ILE A 12 22.62 -2.60 -11.60
N LEU A 13 22.85 -2.54 -10.29
CA LEU A 13 21.81 -2.82 -9.29
C LEU A 13 20.65 -1.80 -9.31
N PRO A 14 20.87 -0.48 -9.27
CA PRO A 14 19.77 0.49 -9.34
C PRO A 14 19.05 0.47 -10.69
N VAL A 15 19.79 0.26 -11.79
CA VAL A 15 19.20 0.19 -13.14
C VAL A 15 18.31 -1.04 -13.26
N SER A 16 18.80 -2.22 -12.88
CA SER A 16 18.00 -3.46 -12.90
C SER A 16 16.77 -3.37 -11.99
N TRP A 17 16.91 -2.79 -10.81
CA TRP A 17 15.80 -2.54 -9.89
C TRP A 17 14.76 -1.58 -10.50
N SER A 18 15.21 -0.50 -11.13
CA SER A 18 14.34 0.47 -11.80
C SER A 18 13.58 -0.15 -12.97
N VAL A 19 14.27 -0.89 -13.84
CA VAL A 19 13.65 -1.60 -14.98
C VAL A 19 12.61 -2.61 -14.48
N ARG A 20 12.93 -3.38 -13.44
CA ARG A 20 12.00 -4.32 -12.82
C ARG A 20 10.76 -3.61 -12.27
N ASN A 21 10.93 -2.48 -11.58
CA ASN A 21 9.80 -1.72 -11.04
C ASN A 21 8.94 -1.11 -12.13
N SER A 22 9.53 -0.54 -13.17
CA SER A 22 8.78 -0.03 -14.32
C SER A 22 7.99 -1.14 -15.02
N TYR A 23 8.60 -2.32 -15.20
CA TYR A 23 7.92 -3.47 -15.78
C TYR A 23 6.76 -3.95 -14.91
N ARG A 24 6.96 -4.08 -13.59
CA ARG A 24 5.89 -4.47 -12.67
C ARG A 24 4.77 -3.45 -12.61
N LEU A 25 5.10 -2.15 -12.58
CA LEU A 25 4.12 -1.08 -12.63
C LEU A 25 3.27 -1.16 -13.89
N TYR A 26 3.89 -1.43 -15.04
CA TYR A 26 3.18 -1.62 -16.29
C TYR A 26 2.22 -2.82 -16.24
N LEU A 27 2.67 -3.98 -15.73
CA LEU A 27 1.80 -5.15 -15.57
C LEU A 27 0.61 -4.86 -14.65
N ASN A 28 0.87 -4.20 -13.52
CA ASN A 28 -0.15 -3.81 -12.56
C ASN A 28 -1.13 -2.80 -13.16
N TYR A 29 -0.65 -1.84 -13.94
CA TYR A 29 -1.47 -0.89 -14.69
C TYR A 29 -2.38 -1.59 -15.71
N VAL A 30 -1.85 -2.53 -16.49
CA VAL A 30 -2.64 -3.29 -17.48
C VAL A 30 -3.74 -4.09 -16.80
N GLN A 31 -3.47 -4.69 -15.64
CA GLN A 31 -4.49 -5.40 -14.86
C GLN A 31 -5.53 -4.43 -14.28
N ALA A 32 -5.09 -3.32 -13.69
CA ALA A 32 -5.96 -2.31 -13.12
C ALA A 32 -6.90 -1.70 -14.16
N LYS A 33 -6.39 -1.42 -15.37
CA LYS A 33 -7.17 -0.86 -16.47
C LYS A 33 -8.38 -1.71 -16.87
N LYS A 34 -8.33 -3.03 -16.68
CA LYS A 34 -9.45 -3.94 -16.97
C LYS A 34 -10.65 -3.74 -16.06
N THR A 35 -10.46 -3.14 -14.88
CA THR A 35 -11.53 -2.93 -13.89
C THR A 35 -12.44 -1.75 -14.23
N GLY A 36 -12.00 -0.84 -15.10
CA GLY A 36 -12.78 0.35 -15.48
C GLY A 36 -12.86 1.44 -14.41
N VAL A 37 -12.26 1.25 -13.23
CA VAL A 37 -12.27 2.27 -12.16
C VAL A 37 -11.19 3.34 -12.40
N PRO A 38 -11.37 4.57 -11.87
CA PRO A 38 -10.34 5.60 -11.91
C PRO A 38 -9.01 5.15 -11.31
N LEU A 39 -7.90 5.47 -11.97
CA LEU A 39 -6.56 4.99 -11.60
C LEU A 39 -5.65 6.13 -11.14
N VAL A 40 -5.01 5.93 -9.99
CA VAL A 40 -3.93 6.77 -9.48
C VAL A 40 -2.62 5.99 -9.59
N ILE A 41 -1.73 6.42 -10.49
CA ILE A 41 -0.48 5.73 -10.74
C ILE A 41 0.62 6.35 -9.87
N LEU A 42 1.28 5.51 -9.07
CA LEU A 42 2.43 5.87 -8.27
C LEU A 42 3.67 5.11 -8.76
N PRO A 43 4.73 5.80 -9.20
CA PRO A 43 5.94 5.14 -9.68
C PRO A 43 6.70 4.43 -8.57
N ILE A 44 6.47 4.82 -7.32
CA ILE A 44 7.09 4.25 -6.12
C ILE A 44 5.98 3.94 -5.13
N SER A 45 6.01 2.72 -4.59
CA SER A 45 5.04 2.28 -3.57
C SER A 45 5.28 3.00 -2.24
N PRO A 46 4.24 3.51 -1.56
CA PRO A 46 4.34 4.03 -0.20
C PRO A 46 4.84 3.00 0.84
N GLN A 47 4.75 1.70 0.51
CA GLN A 47 5.22 0.60 1.36
C GLN A 47 6.68 0.21 1.10
N ASN A 48 7.33 0.82 0.10
CA ASN A 48 8.73 0.57 -0.16
C ASN A 48 9.59 1.12 1.01
N PRO A 49 10.42 0.30 1.68
CA PRO A 49 11.18 0.74 2.84
C PRO A 49 12.09 1.95 2.59
N MET A 50 12.72 2.02 1.41
CA MET A 50 13.58 3.16 1.05
C MET A 50 12.74 4.43 0.90
N TRP A 51 11.59 4.33 0.24
CA TRP A 51 10.69 5.47 0.12
C TRP A 51 10.07 5.86 1.45
N MET A 52 9.75 4.92 2.33
CA MET A 52 9.24 5.22 3.67
C MET A 52 10.20 6.11 4.48
N LEU A 53 11.52 5.90 4.33
CA LEU A 53 12.54 6.72 4.98
C LEU A 53 12.69 8.10 4.31
N LEU A 54 12.66 8.13 2.97
CA LEU A 54 12.91 9.35 2.20
C LEU A 54 11.69 10.26 2.08
N ALA A 55 10.47 9.71 2.10
CA ALA A 55 9.23 10.46 1.85
C ALA A 55 9.02 11.57 2.89
N ASP A 56 9.37 11.32 4.16
CA ASP A 56 9.22 12.32 5.22
C ASP A 56 10.16 13.54 5.04
N ILE A 57 11.24 13.39 4.25
CA ILE A 57 12.16 14.48 3.90
C ILE A 57 11.77 15.11 2.55
N ILE A 58 11.56 14.27 1.53
CA ILE A 58 11.30 14.70 0.16
C ILE A 58 9.92 15.37 0.04
N VAL A 59 8.86 14.73 0.54
CA VAL A 59 7.49 15.21 0.33
C VAL A 59 7.27 16.63 0.86
N PRO A 60 7.70 17.01 2.09
CA PRO A 60 7.53 18.38 2.57
C PRO A 60 8.30 19.42 1.77
N VAL A 61 9.48 19.08 1.23
CA VAL A 61 10.27 19.98 0.39
C VAL A 61 9.52 20.25 -0.92
N PHE A 62 9.02 19.20 -1.57
CA PHE A 62 8.29 19.35 -2.82
C PHE A 62 6.90 19.98 -2.63
N GLN A 63 6.26 19.78 -1.48
CA GLN A 63 4.98 20.43 -1.15
C GLN A 63 5.08 21.96 -1.03
N ARG A 64 6.28 22.54 -0.92
CA ARG A 64 6.46 24.01 -0.98
C ARG A 64 6.19 24.57 -2.38
N PHE A 65 6.31 23.75 -3.43
CA PHE A 65 6.07 24.16 -4.80
C PHE A 65 4.63 23.81 -5.20
N ILE A 66 3.85 24.81 -5.62
CA ILE A 66 2.42 24.69 -5.96
C ILE A 66 2.18 23.58 -7.01
N ILE A 67 3.03 23.51 -8.04
CA ILE A 67 2.91 22.51 -9.12
C ILE A 67 3.10 21.09 -8.59
N ALA A 68 4.05 20.89 -7.69
CA ALA A 68 4.38 19.58 -7.17
C ALA A 68 3.35 19.07 -6.15
N GLN A 69 2.52 19.93 -5.56
CA GLN A 69 1.47 19.51 -4.62
C GLN A 69 0.42 18.60 -5.26
N HIS A 70 0.14 18.79 -6.54
CA HIS A 70 -0.84 17.99 -7.29
C HIS A 70 -0.25 16.71 -7.87
N TRP A 71 1.07 16.54 -7.84
CA TRP A 71 1.69 15.31 -8.33
C TRP A 71 1.27 14.12 -7.46
N PRO A 72 0.77 13.02 -8.05
CA PRO A 72 0.29 11.86 -7.30
C PRO A 72 1.32 11.33 -6.29
N LEU A 73 2.60 11.31 -6.65
CA LEU A 73 3.68 10.86 -5.75
C LEU A 73 3.85 11.76 -4.51
N ILE A 74 3.61 13.07 -4.63
CA ILE A 74 3.76 14.01 -3.52
C ILE A 74 2.49 14.08 -2.68
N ARG A 75 1.32 13.91 -3.30
CA ARG A 75 0.03 13.91 -2.63
C ARG A 75 -0.25 12.60 -1.89
N TYR A 76 -0.01 11.47 -2.56
CA TYR A 76 -0.38 10.12 -2.10
C TYR A 76 0.83 9.23 -1.74
N GLY A 77 2.05 9.63 -2.10
CA GLY A 77 3.22 8.78 -1.90
C GLY A 77 3.70 8.68 -0.45
N ARG A 78 3.20 9.53 0.47
CA ARG A 78 3.55 9.42 1.89
C ARG A 78 2.69 8.34 2.56
N ARG A 79 3.22 7.64 3.56
CA ARG A 79 2.38 6.84 4.46
C ARG A 79 1.34 7.73 5.11
N SER A 80 0.15 7.18 5.35
CA SER A 80 -0.93 7.91 6.01
C SER A 80 -1.39 9.15 5.23
N TRP A 81 -1.25 9.12 3.89
CA TRP A 81 -1.71 10.20 3.02
C TRP A 81 -3.23 10.43 3.16
N GLU A 82 -3.97 9.36 3.46
CA GLU A 82 -5.42 9.34 3.63
C GLU A 82 -5.89 10.30 4.73
N PHE A 83 -5.10 10.51 5.78
CA PHE A 83 -5.44 11.46 6.86
C PHE A 83 -5.34 12.91 6.42
N LYS A 84 -4.42 13.20 5.48
CA LYS A 84 -4.23 14.55 4.95
C LYS A 84 -5.26 14.87 3.88
N ASP A 85 -5.56 13.92 3.01
CA ASP A 85 -6.49 14.12 1.89
C ASP A 85 -7.96 13.97 2.31
N LYS A 86 -8.23 13.11 3.30
CA LYS A 86 -9.58 12.83 3.81
C LYS A 86 -10.52 12.45 2.66
N ALA A 87 -11.73 13.01 2.64
CA ALA A 87 -12.73 12.76 1.61
C ALA A 87 -12.37 13.35 0.22
N ARG A 88 -11.36 14.23 0.11
CA ARG A 88 -11.08 14.97 -1.12
C ARG A 88 -10.83 14.06 -2.32
N VAL A 89 -10.04 12.98 -2.14
CA VAL A 89 -9.79 11.99 -3.19
C VAL A 89 -11.08 11.35 -3.71
N HIS A 90 -12.03 11.05 -2.83
CA HIS A 90 -13.31 10.43 -3.20
C HIS A 90 -14.29 11.43 -3.81
N LEU A 91 -14.18 12.72 -3.45
CA LEU A 91 -14.93 13.78 -4.15
C LEU A 91 -14.41 14.01 -5.58
N GLU A 92 -13.12 13.80 -5.82
CA GLU A 92 -12.50 14.00 -7.14
C GLU A 92 -12.59 12.77 -8.05
N LEU A 93 -12.39 11.57 -7.49
CA LEU A 93 -12.30 10.32 -8.24
C LEU A 93 -13.55 9.45 -8.10
N GLY A 94 -14.48 9.81 -7.22
CA GLY A 94 -15.67 9.03 -6.92
C GLY A 94 -15.48 8.03 -5.77
N GLU A 95 -16.51 7.23 -5.55
CA GLU A 95 -16.61 6.31 -4.40
C GLU A 95 -15.58 5.19 -4.47
N ILE A 96 -15.13 4.82 -5.67
CA ILE A 96 -14.17 3.73 -5.89
C ILE A 96 -13.06 4.21 -6.83
N PHE A 97 -11.81 4.00 -6.42
CA PHE A 97 -10.64 4.21 -7.27
C PHE A 97 -9.54 3.23 -6.91
N MET A 98 -8.58 3.03 -7.82
CA MET A 98 -7.46 2.12 -7.61
C MET A 98 -6.13 2.86 -7.65
N MET A 99 -5.31 2.62 -6.64
CA MET A 99 -3.92 3.05 -6.59
C MET A 99 -3.02 1.96 -7.14
N VAL A 100 -2.28 2.28 -8.19
CA VAL A 100 -1.40 1.37 -8.93
C VAL A 100 0.04 1.68 -8.58
N THR A 101 0.74 0.71 -8.00
CA THR A 101 2.17 0.81 -7.64
C THR A 101 2.97 -0.34 -8.26
N PRO A 102 4.32 -0.30 -8.28
CA PRO A 102 5.12 -1.44 -8.71
C PRO A 102 4.97 -2.68 -7.83
N ASP A 103 4.54 -2.50 -6.57
CA ASP A 103 4.39 -3.59 -5.61
C ASP A 103 3.03 -4.27 -5.78
N LYS A 104 1.95 -3.47 -5.75
CA LYS A 104 0.57 -3.96 -5.83
C LYS A 104 -0.43 -2.90 -6.28
N ASN A 105 -1.62 -3.37 -6.62
CA ASN A 105 -2.81 -2.56 -6.80
C ASN A 105 -3.62 -2.53 -5.51
N VAL A 106 -4.00 -1.34 -5.07
CA VAL A 106 -4.82 -1.14 -3.87
C VAL A 106 -6.12 -0.47 -4.29
N LEU A 107 -7.24 -1.14 -4.06
CA LEU A 107 -8.57 -0.59 -4.31
C LEU A 107 -9.04 0.17 -3.07
N TYR A 108 -9.45 1.41 -3.26
CA TYR A 108 -10.04 2.27 -2.23
C TYR A 108 -11.54 2.38 -2.49
N ILE A 109 -12.34 2.18 -1.44
CA ILE A 109 -13.80 2.10 -1.51
C ILE A 109 -14.36 3.01 -0.41
N CYS A 110 -15.27 3.91 -0.78
CA CYS A 110 -15.98 4.85 0.07
C CYS A 110 -17.50 4.64 -0.03
N ASP A 111 -17.93 3.40 -0.23
CA ASP A 111 -19.34 2.98 -0.20
C ASP A 111 -19.57 1.96 0.93
N ALA A 112 -20.59 2.21 1.74
CA ALA A 112 -20.86 1.42 2.94
C ALA A 112 -21.42 0.03 2.61
N GLU A 113 -22.29 -0.07 1.60
CA GLU A 113 -22.94 -1.33 1.21
C GLU A 113 -21.89 -2.30 0.64
N THR A 114 -21.05 -1.80 -0.27
CA THR A 114 -19.93 -2.56 -0.86
C THR A 114 -18.94 -3.01 0.22
N LEU A 115 -18.58 -2.13 1.16
CA LEU A 115 -17.68 -2.50 2.26
C LEU A 115 -18.28 -3.59 3.16
N MET A 116 -19.59 -3.51 3.46
CA MET A 116 -20.29 -4.54 4.23
C MET A 116 -20.26 -5.90 3.51
N GLU A 117 -20.50 -5.92 2.20
CA GLU A 117 -20.45 -7.14 1.40
C GLU A 117 -19.04 -7.78 1.44
N ILE A 118 -18.00 -6.97 1.23
CA ILE A 118 -16.60 -7.42 1.28
C ILE A 118 -16.25 -8.03 2.64
N ILE A 119 -16.66 -7.35 3.73
CA ILE A 119 -16.40 -7.82 5.10
C ILE A 119 -17.13 -9.15 5.39
N GLN A 120 -18.36 -9.31 4.90
CA GLN A 120 -19.12 -10.54 5.05
C GLN A 120 -18.47 -11.70 4.29
N ARG A 121 -17.87 -11.44 3.12
CA ARG A 121 -17.16 -12.40 2.26
C ARG A 121 -15.69 -12.63 2.67
N ARG A 122 -15.42 -12.71 3.98
CA ARG A 122 -14.07 -12.86 4.56
C ARG A 122 -13.23 -14.03 4.02
N ASN A 123 -13.88 -15.07 3.49
CA ASN A 123 -13.19 -16.23 2.91
C ASN A 123 -12.59 -15.91 1.53
N GLU A 124 -13.21 -14.98 0.80
CA GLU A 124 -12.76 -14.51 -0.52
C GLU A 124 -11.80 -13.33 -0.37
N PHE A 125 -12.08 -12.43 0.58
CA PHE A 125 -11.25 -11.27 0.89
C PHE A 125 -10.42 -11.51 2.14
N LYS A 126 -9.28 -12.18 1.97
CA LYS A 126 -8.34 -12.46 3.05
C LYS A 126 -7.58 -11.21 3.49
N ARG A 127 -7.26 -11.15 4.78
CA ARG A 127 -6.40 -10.09 5.33
C ARG A 127 -4.97 -10.24 4.78
N PRO A 128 -4.30 -9.14 4.45
CA PRO A 128 -2.92 -9.19 3.95
C PRO A 128 -1.96 -9.59 5.09
N ARG A 129 -1.63 -10.88 5.17
CA ARG A 129 -0.82 -11.41 6.28
C ARG A 129 0.62 -10.92 6.23
N GLU A 130 1.15 -10.66 5.03
CA GLU A 130 2.51 -10.18 4.84
C GLU A 130 2.75 -8.83 5.51
N VAL A 131 1.71 -7.97 5.55
CA VAL A 131 1.79 -6.67 6.21
C VAL A 131 1.64 -6.81 7.73
N LEU A 132 0.88 -7.79 8.19
CA LEU A 132 0.61 -8.02 9.62
C LEU A 132 1.69 -8.87 10.30
N GLU A 133 2.59 -9.48 9.53
CA GLU A 133 3.69 -10.30 10.03
C GLU A 133 4.66 -9.50 10.89
N MET A 134 4.81 -8.20 10.64
CA MET A 134 5.59 -7.31 11.52
C MET A 134 5.08 -7.25 12.96
N LEU A 135 3.81 -7.61 13.20
CA LEU A 135 3.22 -7.69 14.54
C LEU A 135 3.52 -9.02 15.25
N ASN A 136 4.15 -9.97 14.56
CA ASN A 136 4.51 -11.30 15.07
C ASN A 136 5.78 -11.28 15.95
N VAL A 137 5.93 -10.27 16.81
CA VAL A 137 7.13 -10.09 17.63
C VAL A 137 7.23 -11.15 18.73
N PHE A 138 6.08 -11.52 19.32
CA PHE A 138 5.98 -12.49 20.42
C PHE A 138 5.30 -13.80 20.00
N GLY A 139 5.24 -14.07 18.70
CA GLY A 139 4.48 -15.18 18.14
C GLY A 139 3.06 -14.81 17.66
N PRO A 140 2.32 -15.80 17.12
CA PRO A 140 1.05 -15.57 16.47
C PRO A 140 0.03 -14.89 17.39
N ASN A 141 -0.66 -13.89 16.85
CA ASN A 141 -1.65 -13.09 17.56
C ASN A 141 -2.95 -12.97 16.74
N ILE A 142 -4.00 -12.39 17.34
CA ILE A 142 -5.32 -12.27 16.71
C ILE A 142 -5.32 -11.53 15.37
N SER A 143 -4.29 -10.71 15.11
CA SER A 143 -4.17 -9.93 13.88
C SER A 143 -3.48 -10.72 12.76
N ASN A 144 -2.58 -11.66 13.06
CA ASN A 144 -1.74 -12.33 12.05
C ASN A 144 -1.89 -13.87 11.97
N VAL A 145 -2.60 -14.50 12.92
CA VAL A 145 -2.82 -15.94 12.98
C VAL A 145 -3.60 -16.45 11.75
N ALA A 146 -3.45 -17.73 11.42
CA ALA A 146 -4.18 -18.35 10.32
C ALA A 146 -5.69 -18.36 10.58
N ASP A 147 -6.48 -18.37 9.51
CA ASP A 147 -7.95 -18.33 9.59
C ASP A 147 -8.51 -19.49 10.44
N GLU A 148 -7.85 -20.65 10.43
CA GLU A 148 -8.20 -21.86 11.19
C GLU A 148 -8.03 -21.69 12.71
N ASP A 149 -6.94 -21.03 13.12
CA ASP A 149 -6.61 -20.78 14.53
C ASP A 149 -7.25 -19.50 15.07
N TRP A 150 -7.71 -18.61 14.19
CA TRP A 150 -8.29 -17.33 14.54
C TRP A 150 -9.44 -17.43 15.57
N PRO A 151 -10.40 -18.38 15.48
CA PRO A 151 -11.45 -18.54 16.49
C PRO A 151 -10.90 -18.84 17.89
N ARG A 152 -9.80 -19.60 18.00
CA ARG A 152 -9.14 -19.91 19.27
C ARG A 152 -8.54 -18.65 19.90
N HIS A 153 -7.82 -17.86 19.11
CA HIS A 153 -7.25 -16.58 19.56
C HIS A 153 -8.34 -15.57 19.93
N LYS A 154 -9.42 -15.49 19.14
CA LYS A 154 -10.58 -14.65 19.44
C LYS A 154 -11.26 -15.06 20.74
N LYS A 155 -11.44 -16.36 21.01
CA LYS A 155 -12.06 -16.85 22.25
C LYS A 155 -11.24 -16.47 23.48
N ALA A 156 -9.91 -16.55 23.39
CA ALA A 156 -9.02 -16.20 24.51
C ALA A 156 -8.96 -14.69 24.78
N THR A 157 -8.97 -13.87 23.71
CA THR A 157 -8.81 -12.41 23.81
C THR A 157 -10.12 -11.66 23.87
N GLY A 158 -11.24 -12.29 23.54
CA GLY A 158 -12.57 -11.68 23.50
C GLY A 158 -13.12 -11.21 24.84
N PRO A 159 -13.02 -11.96 25.96
CA PRO A 159 -13.72 -11.64 27.21
C PRO A 159 -13.52 -10.20 27.74
N PRO A 160 -12.32 -9.60 27.69
CA PRO A 160 -12.11 -8.19 28.07
C PRO A 160 -12.78 -7.14 27.15
N PHE A 161 -13.26 -7.54 25.97
CA PHE A 161 -13.98 -6.69 25.01
C PHE A 161 -15.46 -7.06 24.90
N SER A 162 -15.88 -8.15 25.54
CA SER A 162 -17.25 -8.68 25.54
C SER A 162 -18.08 -8.12 26.72
N ASN A 163 -17.62 -7.03 27.35
CA ASN A 163 -18.10 -6.47 28.62
C ASN A 163 -19.61 -6.62 28.83
N GLU A 164 -19.99 -6.77 30.10
CA GLU A 164 -21.30 -6.40 30.69
C GLU A 164 -22.45 -6.07 29.71
#